data_AF-A0A943E9P8-F1
#
_entry.id   AF-A0A943E9P8-F1
#
_cell.length_a   1.000
_cell.length_b   1.000
_cell.length_c   1.000
_cell.angle_alpha   90.00
_cell.angle_beta   90.00
_cell.angle_gamma   90.00
#
_symmetry.space_group_name_H-M   'P 1'
#
loop_
_entity.id
_entity.type
_entity.pdbx_description
1 polymer ?
#
loop_
_entity_poly.entity_id
_entity_poly.type
_entity_poly.pdbx_seq_one_letter_code
_entity_poly.pdbx_strand_id
1 'polypeptide(L)'
;MKKHAKKWLAMALSLSVACMMLPAVGFAAGNVASVDGTEYATVQQAVDNANGKTVVLLDNVTESITIAKGQTIKLDLGGYTLTNTAKQHTITNNGTLTIQGSGKVDNVDHGKGALVNNGEATIAGGTLTRSQEKGTDATTSGGNSWYVVDNNGTITMTGGQIINTSGFSSLVRNIGATFNLENGTLQNTFIVLKNDDNGVFNMTGGKVVTTGSQGSALQNWGKATISGGTLSATGGGVALQALEWDKKYQSVTEVKAGATVDGDVLVRQDPDYNTGEIEFTVTGGTINGNVTAGAGAEVALEGGSVSGALGTIADSGKLVVSGGSYAQSPAKYLAADAAAAGIGKQGGSATYYVGTPAQIEQRVEKAAAGDAVEVLQGDLNVTLPDGVAVINSGSGEVIVNDQPVTGEGVVTHTHKAVKVEAKDATETEAGNIAYWYCEGCGKYFADEALTKEITKDDTVVPAKGQAAQQPTATPGVNPQTGDNSNASVWAAMLSLAAIGAAGTACAAYRKRKAQ
;
A
#
# COMPACT_ATOMS: atom_id res chain seq x y z
N MET A 1 31.67 11.86 -9.83
CA MET A 1 30.47 12.16 -9.03
C MET A 1 30.74 11.95 -7.55
N LYS A 2 31.50 12.86 -6.93
CA LYS A 2 31.87 12.83 -5.50
C LYS A 2 31.85 14.28 -5.02
N LYS A 3 30.67 14.84 -4.70
CA LYS A 3 30.61 16.17 -4.04
C LYS A 3 29.32 16.53 -3.29
N HIS A 4 28.27 15.69 -3.31
CA HIS A 4 26.98 16.07 -2.69
C HIS A 4 26.49 15.19 -1.53
N ALA A 5 27.17 14.08 -1.20
CA ALA A 5 26.77 13.20 -0.08
C ALA A 5 27.30 13.61 1.31
N LYS A 6 27.95 14.78 1.44
CA LYS A 6 28.65 15.20 2.67
C LYS A 6 27.92 16.27 3.51
N LYS A 7 26.68 16.66 3.16
CA LYS A 7 25.95 17.72 3.88
C LYS A 7 24.82 17.24 4.81
N TRP A 8 24.50 15.95 4.83
CA TRP A 8 23.46 15.40 5.72
C TRP A 8 23.98 14.41 6.76
N LEU A 9 25.31 14.25 6.87
CA LEU A 9 25.98 13.41 7.88
C LEU A 9 26.80 14.25 8.89
N ALA A 10 26.54 15.55 8.97
CA ALA A 10 27.23 16.49 9.86
C ALA A 10 26.28 17.17 10.88
N MET A 11 25.01 16.79 10.92
CA MET A 11 24.02 17.30 11.89
C MET A 11 23.55 16.22 12.89
N ALA A 12 24.07 15.00 12.79
CA ALA A 12 23.87 13.91 13.74
C ALA A 12 25.18 13.36 14.35
N LEU A 13 26.32 14.00 14.05
CA LEU A 13 27.65 13.63 14.58
C LEU A 13 28.38 14.82 15.24
N SER A 14 27.64 15.86 15.61
CA SER A 14 28.14 17.03 16.37
C SER A 14 27.44 17.23 17.72
N LEU A 15 26.58 16.28 18.12
CA LEU A 15 25.95 16.24 19.45
C LEU A 15 26.41 15.02 20.28
N SER A 16 27.54 14.40 19.93
CA SER A 16 27.99 13.12 20.49
C SER A 16 29.37 13.17 21.17
N VAL A 17 29.97 14.36 21.33
CA VAL A 17 31.29 14.52 22.00
C VAL A 17 31.33 15.65 23.04
N ALA A 18 30.26 16.42 23.24
CA ALA A 18 30.25 17.57 24.15
C ALA A 18 29.55 17.33 25.50
N CYS A 19 29.49 16.09 26.00
CA CYS A 19 28.90 15.80 27.32
C CYS A 19 29.58 14.64 28.07
N MET A 20 30.88 14.45 27.89
CA MET A 20 31.66 13.54 28.75
C MET A 20 32.84 14.32 29.33
N MET A 21 32.89 14.37 30.66
CA MET A 21 33.82 15.13 31.50
C MET A 21 33.44 16.58 31.79
N LEU A 22 32.24 16.78 32.36
CA LEU A 22 32.16 17.75 33.45
C LEU A 22 32.77 17.09 34.70
N PRO A 23 33.65 17.78 35.44
CA PRO A 23 34.15 17.26 36.71
C PRO A 23 32.94 16.93 37.59
N ALA A 24 33.02 15.83 38.33
CA ALA A 24 32.08 15.52 39.40
C ALA A 24 32.21 16.62 40.46
N VAL A 25 31.52 17.73 40.25
CA VAL A 25 31.35 18.77 41.26
C VAL A 25 30.41 18.16 42.27
N GLY A 26 30.95 17.73 43.41
CA GLY A 26 30.16 17.32 44.55
C GLY A 26 29.36 18.53 45.03
N PHE A 27 28.16 18.71 44.48
CA PHE A 27 27.16 19.57 45.09
C PHE A 27 26.67 18.87 46.36
N ALA A 28 26.53 19.64 47.44
CA ALA A 28 25.82 19.22 48.64
C ALA A 28 24.49 18.58 48.21
N ALA A 29 24.09 17.47 48.85
CA ALA A 29 22.87 16.74 48.55
C ALA A 29 21.64 17.66 48.67
N GLY A 30 21.28 18.30 47.56
CA GLY A 30 20.04 19.04 47.42
C GLY A 30 18.88 18.06 47.31
N ASN A 31 17.68 18.53 47.66
CA ASN A 31 16.48 17.75 47.40
C ASN A 31 16.27 17.62 45.89
N VAL A 32 15.88 16.44 45.44
CA VAL A 32 15.76 16.11 44.01
C VAL A 32 14.32 16.00 43.55
N ALA A 33 13.36 15.95 44.48
CA ALA A 33 11.94 15.84 44.17
C ALA A 33 11.09 16.66 45.14
N SER A 34 9.87 17.02 44.72
CA SER A 34 8.89 17.65 45.60
C SER A 34 7.47 17.12 45.39
N VAL A 35 6.65 17.24 46.43
CA VAL A 35 5.22 16.92 46.43
C VAL A 35 4.51 18.03 47.18
N ASP A 36 3.55 18.72 46.53
CA ASP A 36 2.82 19.86 47.09
C ASP A 36 3.72 20.92 47.77
N GLY A 37 4.91 21.17 47.22
CA GLY A 37 5.90 22.12 47.74
C GLY A 37 6.77 21.60 48.89
N THR A 38 6.54 20.39 49.39
CA THR A 38 7.48 19.71 50.31
C THR A 38 8.55 19.03 49.49
N GLU A 39 9.82 19.34 49.76
CA GLU A 39 10.97 18.76 49.06
C GLU A 39 11.51 17.51 49.76
N TYR A 40 12.06 16.59 48.96
CA TYR A 40 12.58 15.29 49.40
C TYR A 40 13.98 15.04 48.84
N ALA A 41 14.83 14.41 49.65
CA ALA A 41 16.20 14.07 49.28
C ALA A 41 16.29 12.99 48.19
N THR A 42 15.26 12.16 48.05
CA THR A 42 15.18 11.12 47.01
C THR A 42 13.80 11.10 46.36
N VAL A 43 13.74 10.61 45.12
CA VAL A 43 12.50 10.44 44.37
C VAL A 43 11.62 9.37 45.01
N GLN A 44 12.19 8.27 45.51
CA GLN A 44 11.41 7.23 46.20
C GLN A 44 10.73 7.78 47.46
N GLN A 45 11.41 8.61 48.26
CA GLN A 45 10.78 9.24 49.43
C GLN A 45 9.59 10.12 49.04
N ALA A 46 9.71 10.87 47.93
CA ALA A 46 8.59 11.63 47.40
C ALA A 46 7.44 10.72 46.96
N VAL A 47 7.74 9.64 46.22
CA VAL A 47 6.75 8.62 45.78
C VAL A 47 5.99 8.02 46.96
N ASP A 48 6.69 7.62 48.02
CA ASP A 48 6.09 7.01 49.22
C ASP A 48 5.09 7.94 49.92
N ASN A 49 5.25 9.25 49.74
CA ASN A 49 4.40 10.30 50.33
C ASN A 49 3.43 10.96 49.33
N ALA A 50 3.32 10.43 48.11
CA ALA A 50 2.61 11.07 47.00
C ALA A 50 1.41 10.28 46.46
N ASN A 51 0.82 9.35 47.21
CA ASN A 51 -0.34 8.60 46.71
C ASN A 51 -1.51 9.54 46.34
N GLY A 52 -1.95 9.49 45.08
CA GLY A 52 -2.93 10.38 44.47
C GLY A 52 -2.39 11.76 44.05
N LYS A 53 -1.08 11.98 44.10
CA LYS A 53 -0.44 13.30 43.94
C LYS A 53 0.63 13.31 42.84
N THR A 54 1.17 14.50 42.61
CA THR A 54 2.28 14.74 41.67
C THR A 54 3.62 14.79 42.40
N VAL A 55 4.56 13.97 41.97
CA VAL A 55 6.00 14.08 42.28
C VAL A 55 6.65 14.90 41.18
N VAL A 56 7.22 16.05 41.51
CA VAL A 56 7.93 16.92 40.56
C VAL A 56 9.42 16.75 40.75
N LEU A 57 10.14 16.41 39.69
CA LEU A 57 11.59 16.29 39.69
C LEU A 57 12.24 17.69 39.66
N LEU A 58 13.24 17.92 40.51
CA LEU A 58 13.90 19.21 40.72
C LEU A 58 15.34 19.27 40.17
N ASP A 59 15.96 18.11 39.97
CA ASP A 59 17.29 17.98 39.38
C ASP A 59 17.44 16.64 38.65
N ASN A 60 18.47 16.50 37.82
CA ASN A 60 18.87 15.20 37.31
C ASN A 60 19.32 14.32 38.48
N VAL A 61 18.87 13.07 38.51
CA VAL A 61 19.16 12.16 39.61
C VAL A 61 19.40 10.75 39.13
N THR A 62 20.35 10.07 39.77
CA THR A 62 20.60 8.64 39.59
C THR A 62 19.88 7.88 40.70
N GLU A 63 18.69 7.37 40.42
CA GLU A 63 17.86 6.61 41.35
C GLU A 63 16.96 5.62 40.60
N SER A 64 16.68 4.49 41.23
CA SER A 64 15.69 3.51 40.78
C SER A 64 14.49 3.55 41.71
N ILE A 65 13.29 3.72 41.16
CA ILE A 65 12.06 3.85 41.95
C ILE A 65 11.06 2.73 41.67
N THR A 66 10.23 2.45 42.67
CA THR A 66 9.09 1.53 42.59
C THR A 66 7.81 2.25 42.95
N ILE A 67 6.80 2.11 42.09
CA ILE A 67 5.42 2.48 42.41
C ILE A 67 4.72 1.22 42.92
N ALA A 68 4.32 1.21 44.18
CA ALA A 68 3.73 0.04 44.81
C ALA A 68 2.28 -0.20 44.33
N LYS A 69 1.81 -1.44 44.46
CA LYS A 69 0.41 -1.78 44.16
C LYS A 69 -0.54 -0.94 45.01
N GLY A 70 -1.56 -0.36 44.37
CA GLY A 70 -2.53 0.52 45.03
C GLY A 70 -2.05 1.97 45.20
N GLN A 71 -0.81 2.30 44.84
CA GLN A 71 -0.38 3.69 44.72
C GLN A 71 -0.75 4.24 43.34
N THR A 72 -1.21 5.49 43.31
CA THR A 72 -1.43 6.29 42.11
C THR A 72 -0.49 7.48 42.13
N ILE A 73 0.46 7.55 41.20
CA ILE A 73 1.50 8.57 41.18
C ILE A 73 1.51 9.28 39.83
N LYS A 74 1.60 10.60 39.86
CA LYS A 74 1.94 11.40 38.68
C LYS A 74 3.38 11.89 38.82
N LEU A 75 4.28 11.42 37.95
CA LEU A 75 5.67 11.86 37.90
C LEU A 75 5.81 12.95 36.84
N ASP A 76 6.09 14.18 37.28
CA ASP A 76 6.48 15.28 36.41
C ASP A 76 8.00 15.38 36.34
N LEU A 77 8.56 15.05 35.17
CA LEU A 77 9.99 15.10 34.94
C LEU A 77 10.51 16.54 34.78
N GLY A 78 9.64 17.54 34.59
CA GLY A 78 10.05 18.89 34.25
C GLY A 78 10.91 18.89 32.98
N GLY A 79 12.18 19.28 33.11
CA GLY A 79 13.22 19.15 32.08
C GLY A 79 14.37 18.20 32.45
N TYR A 80 14.23 17.44 33.54
CA TYR A 80 15.31 16.70 34.18
C TYR A 80 15.31 15.21 33.81
N THR A 81 16.40 14.53 34.14
CA THR A 81 16.63 13.11 33.84
C THR A 81 16.65 12.28 35.11
N LEU A 82 15.79 11.25 35.16
CA LEU A 82 15.88 10.16 36.13
C LEU A 82 16.64 9.00 35.47
N THR A 83 17.83 8.66 35.98
CA THR A 83 18.67 7.56 35.51
C THR A 83 18.71 6.46 36.57
N ASN A 84 18.70 5.19 36.17
CA ASN A 84 18.69 4.08 37.15
C ASN A 84 19.93 4.02 38.03
N THR A 85 19.75 3.48 39.24
CA THR A 85 20.86 2.92 40.02
C THR A 85 21.40 1.65 39.36
N ALA A 86 22.70 1.42 39.49
CA ALA A 86 23.39 0.29 38.86
C ALA A 86 22.64 -1.05 38.99
N LYS A 87 22.51 -1.76 37.87
CA LYS A 87 21.88 -3.09 37.73
C LYS A 87 20.38 -3.15 38.03
N GLN A 88 19.69 -2.01 38.03
CA GLN A 88 18.26 -1.93 38.29
C GLN A 88 17.49 -1.30 37.11
N HIS A 89 16.18 -1.56 37.06
CA HIS A 89 15.28 -0.80 36.20
C HIS A 89 15.18 0.64 36.72
N THR A 90 14.90 1.61 35.86
CA THR A 90 14.75 3.00 36.31
C THR A 90 13.44 3.17 37.08
N ILE A 91 12.34 2.71 36.49
CA ILE A 91 11.02 2.68 37.12
C ILE A 91 10.45 1.26 37.05
N THR A 92 10.03 0.73 38.20
CA THR A 92 9.17 -0.46 38.29
C THR A 92 7.78 -0.05 38.75
N ASN A 93 6.78 -0.13 37.87
CA ASN A 93 5.41 0.25 38.20
C ASN A 93 4.54 -0.98 38.50
N ASN A 94 4.02 -1.09 39.71
CA ASN A 94 3.01 -2.08 40.10
C ASN A 94 1.66 -1.44 40.46
N GLY A 95 1.56 -0.11 40.39
CA GLY A 95 0.36 0.69 40.69
C GLY A 95 -0.16 1.41 39.44
N THR A 96 -0.59 2.65 39.62
CA THR A 96 -1.01 3.54 38.53
C THR A 96 -0.01 4.69 38.42
N LEU A 97 0.67 4.82 37.28
CA LEU A 97 1.69 5.84 37.03
C LEU A 97 1.27 6.76 35.89
N THR A 98 1.43 8.06 36.02
CA THR A 98 1.39 9.01 34.89
C THR A 98 2.73 9.71 34.77
N ILE A 99 3.37 9.65 33.60
CA ILE A 99 4.63 10.36 33.31
C ILE A 99 4.33 11.58 32.45
N GLN A 100 4.82 12.75 32.87
CA GLN A 100 4.71 14.01 32.12
C GLN A 100 6.00 14.83 32.16
N GLY A 101 5.95 16.02 31.57
CA GLY A 101 7.10 16.91 31.42
C GLY A 101 7.86 16.65 30.13
N SER A 102 8.96 17.35 29.93
CA SER A 102 9.85 17.23 28.77
C SER A 102 11.14 16.46 29.05
N GLY A 103 11.39 16.14 30.33
CA GLY A 103 12.56 15.42 30.81
C GLY A 103 12.65 13.96 30.36
N LYS A 104 13.53 13.19 30.99
CA LYS A 104 13.87 11.82 30.57
C LYS A 104 13.77 10.80 31.68
N VAL A 105 13.38 9.58 31.29
CA VAL A 105 13.63 8.36 32.08
C VAL A 105 14.64 7.54 31.29
N ASP A 106 15.85 7.43 31.81
CA ASP A 106 16.97 6.77 31.14
C ASP A 106 17.40 5.52 31.89
N ASN A 107 17.78 4.49 31.14
CA ASN A 107 18.44 3.32 31.70
C ASN A 107 19.79 3.04 31.02
N VAL A 108 20.82 2.79 31.81
CA VAL A 108 22.20 2.62 31.31
C VAL A 108 22.72 1.19 31.46
N ASP A 109 21.95 0.28 32.06
CA ASP A 109 22.43 -1.06 32.42
C ASP A 109 21.92 -2.17 31.52
N HIS A 110 22.74 -3.22 31.36
CA HIS A 110 22.38 -4.39 30.57
C HIS A 110 21.23 -5.16 31.22
N GLY A 111 20.25 -5.60 30.41
CA GLY A 111 19.10 -6.37 30.89
C GLY A 111 18.15 -5.58 31.79
N LYS A 112 18.14 -4.24 31.69
CA LYS A 112 17.31 -3.32 32.47
C LYS A 112 16.64 -2.26 31.60
N GLY A 113 15.48 -1.77 32.00
CA GLY A 113 14.65 -0.89 31.17
C GLY A 113 14.39 0.43 31.86
N ALA A 114 14.00 1.42 31.08
CA ALA A 114 13.53 2.70 31.60
C ALA A 114 12.21 2.49 32.37
N LEU A 115 11.30 1.67 31.84
CA LEU A 115 10.04 1.32 32.49
C LEU A 115 9.77 -0.18 32.40
N VAL A 116 9.53 -0.79 33.56
CA VAL A 116 8.85 -2.09 33.66
C VAL A 116 7.47 -1.84 34.24
N ASN A 117 6.43 -2.11 33.44
CA ASN A 117 5.05 -1.86 33.83
C ASN A 117 4.31 -3.17 34.11
N ASN A 118 3.92 -3.38 35.36
CA ASN A 118 3.07 -4.48 35.82
C ASN A 118 1.67 -3.99 36.24
N GLY A 119 1.42 -2.68 36.19
CA GLY A 119 0.15 -2.03 36.55
C GLY A 119 -0.40 -1.20 35.40
N GLU A 120 -0.91 -0.02 35.70
CA GLU A 120 -1.37 0.95 34.71
C GLU A 120 -0.36 2.08 34.57
N ALA A 121 0.02 2.44 33.35
CA ALA A 121 0.84 3.61 33.09
C ALA A 121 0.25 4.49 31.99
N THR A 122 0.27 5.80 32.20
CA THR A 122 0.00 6.81 31.18
C THR A 122 1.29 7.55 30.86
N ILE A 123 1.69 7.57 29.58
CA ILE A 123 2.82 8.37 29.09
C ILE A 123 2.23 9.58 28.36
N ALA A 124 2.18 10.71 29.06
CA ALA A 124 1.68 11.98 28.52
C ALA A 124 2.81 12.87 27.99
N GLY A 125 4.04 12.64 28.44
CA GLY A 125 5.22 13.40 28.06
C GLY A 125 6.52 12.68 28.38
N GLY A 126 7.63 13.39 28.22
CA GLY A 126 8.97 12.91 28.49
C GLY A 126 9.55 12.05 27.36
N THR A 127 10.81 11.65 27.55
CA THR A 127 11.48 10.68 26.69
C THR A 127 11.97 9.49 27.52
N LEU A 128 11.48 8.29 27.21
CA LEU A 128 11.99 7.03 27.75
C LEU A 128 13.06 6.49 26.80
N THR A 129 14.25 6.17 27.33
CA THR A 129 15.39 5.75 26.50
C THR A 129 16.34 4.82 27.26
N ARG A 130 17.26 4.19 26.52
CA ARG A 130 18.45 3.52 27.05
C ARG A 130 19.71 4.15 26.44
N SER A 131 20.31 5.14 27.10
CA SER A 131 21.38 5.96 26.49
C SER A 131 22.70 5.22 26.26
N GLN A 132 22.92 4.09 26.93
CA GLN A 132 24.12 3.26 26.78
C GLN A 132 23.86 1.98 25.95
N GLU A 133 22.83 1.99 25.09
CA GLU A 133 22.52 0.90 24.16
C GLU A 133 23.70 0.55 23.25
N LYS A 134 23.98 -0.75 23.09
CA LYS A 134 25.12 -1.27 22.30
C LYS A 134 24.72 -2.33 21.27
N GLY A 135 23.45 -2.76 21.22
CA GLY A 135 23.00 -3.74 20.24
C GLY A 135 23.14 -3.22 18.81
N THR A 136 23.82 -3.96 17.96
CA THR A 136 24.10 -3.55 16.56
C THR A 136 23.24 -4.26 15.53
N ASP A 137 22.83 -5.49 15.81
CA ASP A 137 22.04 -6.35 14.94
C ASP A 137 21.33 -7.44 15.75
N ALA A 138 20.47 -8.22 15.11
CA ALA A 138 19.61 -9.21 15.76
C ALA A 138 20.36 -10.33 16.50
N THR A 139 21.68 -10.46 16.33
CA THR A 139 22.52 -11.49 16.97
C THR A 139 23.60 -10.91 17.88
N THR A 140 23.87 -9.60 17.81
CA THR A 140 24.94 -8.93 18.55
C THR A 140 24.40 -7.86 19.49
N SER A 141 24.28 -8.20 20.79
CA SER A 141 23.82 -7.27 21.83
C SER A 141 24.84 -6.20 22.25
N GLY A 142 26.11 -6.37 21.86
CA GLY A 142 27.20 -5.45 22.21
C GLY A 142 27.48 -5.33 23.73
N GLY A 143 26.91 -6.23 24.54
CA GLY A 143 27.08 -6.25 26.00
C GLY A 143 26.15 -5.28 26.76
N ASN A 144 25.34 -4.47 26.09
CA ASN A 144 24.32 -3.64 26.72
C ASN A 144 23.09 -3.48 25.83
N SER A 145 22.12 -4.37 25.99
CA SER A 145 20.86 -4.32 25.24
C SER A 145 19.74 -4.87 26.11
N TRP A 146 18.56 -4.25 25.99
CA TRP A 146 17.29 -4.73 26.51
C TRP A 146 16.17 -3.85 25.94
N TYR A 147 14.92 -4.20 26.27
CA TYR A 147 13.78 -3.33 26.00
C TYR A 147 13.95 -1.98 26.71
N VAL A 148 13.47 -0.89 26.10
CA VAL A 148 13.32 0.37 26.84
C VAL A 148 12.11 0.28 27.76
N VAL A 149 11.02 -0.32 27.25
CA VAL A 149 9.80 -0.61 28.00
C VAL A 149 9.44 -2.09 27.91
N ASP A 150 9.28 -2.73 29.05
CA ASP A 150 8.67 -4.06 29.17
C ASP A 150 7.30 -3.89 29.84
N ASN A 151 6.25 -4.16 29.06
CA ASN A 151 4.86 -4.02 29.50
C ASN A 151 4.23 -5.39 29.73
N ASN A 152 3.81 -5.59 30.97
CA ASN A 152 3.08 -6.74 31.49
C ASN A 152 1.70 -6.31 32.05
N GLY A 153 1.31 -5.03 31.88
CA GLY A 153 0.07 -4.44 32.37
C GLY A 153 -0.66 -3.65 31.29
N THR A 154 -1.12 -2.44 31.60
CA THR A 154 -1.72 -1.53 30.61
C THR A 154 -0.91 -0.26 30.49
N ILE A 155 -0.55 0.13 29.26
CA ILE A 155 0.04 1.43 28.94
C ILE A 155 -0.92 2.20 28.03
N THR A 156 -1.15 3.47 28.33
CA THR A 156 -1.77 4.43 27.42
C THR A 156 -0.80 5.58 27.14
N MET A 157 -0.42 5.77 25.89
CA MET A 157 0.48 6.83 25.46
C MET A 157 -0.30 7.92 24.75
N THR A 158 -0.44 9.07 25.40
CA THR A 158 -1.14 10.27 24.91
C THR A 158 -0.17 11.35 24.43
N GLY A 159 1.13 11.12 24.56
CA GLY A 159 2.21 12.00 24.14
C GLY A 159 3.59 11.42 24.46
N GLY A 160 4.62 12.27 24.42
CA GLY A 160 5.98 11.88 24.75
C GLY A 160 6.66 11.00 23.69
N GLN A 161 7.80 10.43 24.08
CA GLN A 161 8.67 9.64 23.20
C GLN A 161 9.19 8.40 23.92
N ILE A 162 9.28 7.28 23.19
CA ILE A 162 10.11 6.13 23.57
C ILE A 162 11.08 5.92 22.41
N ILE A 163 12.37 6.14 22.64
CA ILE A 163 13.36 6.17 21.55
C ILE A 163 14.61 5.40 21.96
N ASN A 164 15.14 4.63 21.02
CA ASN A 164 16.44 4.01 21.12
C ASN A 164 17.02 3.77 19.71
N THR A 165 18.21 3.18 19.63
CA THR A 165 18.87 2.82 18.37
C THR A 165 19.32 1.36 18.35
N SER A 166 18.71 0.50 19.18
CA SER A 166 19.11 -0.90 19.30
C SER A 166 18.88 -1.65 17.99
N GLY A 167 19.93 -2.29 17.48
CA GLY A 167 19.85 -3.29 16.43
C GLY A 167 19.48 -4.69 16.93
N PHE A 168 19.46 -4.92 18.25
CA PHE A 168 19.31 -6.24 18.86
C PHE A 168 17.98 -6.43 19.59
N SER A 169 17.63 -5.53 20.52
CA SER A 169 16.39 -5.64 21.31
C SER A 169 15.26 -4.80 20.71
N SER A 170 14.03 -5.28 20.86
CA SER A 170 12.84 -4.47 20.60
C SER A 170 12.82 -3.24 21.51
N LEU A 171 12.21 -2.14 21.09
CA LEU A 171 12.07 -0.95 21.94
C LEU A 171 11.02 -1.16 23.03
N VAL A 172 9.85 -1.66 22.64
CA VAL A 172 8.75 -2.02 23.53
C VAL A 172 8.46 -3.51 23.36
N ARG A 173 8.38 -4.23 24.49
CA ARG A 173 7.76 -5.56 24.56
C ARG A 173 6.42 -5.44 25.28
N ASN A 174 5.36 -5.91 24.63
CA ASN A 174 4.01 -5.95 25.16
C ASN A 174 3.54 -7.40 25.22
N ILE A 175 3.61 -8.05 26.39
CA ILE A 175 3.32 -9.48 26.54
C ILE A 175 2.18 -9.72 27.53
N GLY A 176 1.12 -10.41 27.11
CA GLY A 176 -0.09 -10.61 27.92
C GLY A 176 -0.70 -9.30 28.43
N ALA A 177 -0.46 -8.20 27.72
CA ALA A 177 -0.60 -6.83 28.19
C ALA A 177 -1.29 -5.96 27.12
N THR A 178 -1.76 -4.78 27.52
CA THR A 178 -2.40 -3.81 26.61
C THR A 178 -1.52 -2.58 26.42
N PHE A 179 -1.31 -2.17 25.18
CA PHE A 179 -0.66 -0.91 24.83
C PHE A 179 -1.59 -0.08 23.92
N ASN A 180 -2.03 1.07 24.40
CA ASN A 180 -2.84 2.03 23.65
C ASN A 180 -1.96 3.20 23.21
N LEU A 181 -1.80 3.42 21.90
CA LEU A 181 -1.08 4.54 21.33
C LEU A 181 -2.06 5.54 20.72
N GLU A 182 -2.32 6.62 21.46
CA GLU A 182 -3.19 7.71 21.02
C GLU A 182 -2.39 8.84 20.38
N ASN A 183 -1.19 9.12 20.90
CA ASN A 183 -0.26 10.07 20.32
C ASN A 183 1.17 9.83 20.83
N GLY A 184 2.16 10.54 20.29
CA GLY A 184 3.57 10.41 20.65
C GLY A 184 4.38 9.66 19.60
N THR A 185 5.65 9.38 19.91
CA THR A 185 6.59 8.75 18.97
C THR A 185 7.33 7.57 19.60
N LEU A 186 7.31 6.44 18.90
CA LEU A 186 8.13 5.27 19.16
C LEU A 186 9.17 5.14 18.04
N GLN A 187 10.46 5.04 18.36
CA GLN A 187 11.49 4.88 17.33
C GLN A 187 12.62 3.96 17.76
N ASN A 188 13.03 3.04 16.87
CA ASN A 188 14.15 2.13 17.06
C ASN A 188 14.81 1.74 15.73
N THR A 189 16.00 1.14 15.78
CA THR A 189 16.63 0.56 14.58
C THR A 189 16.03 -0.82 14.25
N PHE A 190 15.85 -1.68 15.25
CA PHE A 190 15.30 -3.02 15.07
C PHE A 190 13.77 -3.00 15.18
N ILE A 191 13.19 -3.93 15.95
CA ILE A 191 11.75 -3.97 16.23
C ILE A 191 11.41 -2.80 17.15
N VAL A 192 10.42 -1.99 16.78
CA VAL A 192 9.98 -0.86 17.61
C VAL A 192 8.96 -1.37 18.63
N LEU A 193 7.81 -1.87 18.19
CA LEU A 193 6.81 -2.46 19.07
C LEU A 193 6.66 -3.94 18.76
N LYS A 194 7.06 -4.79 19.71
CA LYS A 194 6.75 -6.22 19.69
C LYS A 194 5.49 -6.45 20.53
N ASN A 195 4.34 -6.57 19.86
CA ASN A 195 3.10 -7.01 20.48
C ASN A 195 3.18 -8.54 20.57
N ASP A 196 3.75 -9.01 21.67
CA ASP A 196 4.14 -10.39 21.90
C ASP A 196 2.92 -11.27 22.24
N ASP A 197 3.17 -12.52 22.59
CA ASP A 197 2.17 -13.51 23.05
C ASP A 197 1.02 -12.90 23.89
N ASN A 198 -0.22 -13.06 23.43
CA ASN A 198 -1.45 -12.52 24.06
C ASN A 198 -1.47 -10.99 24.27
N GLY A 199 -0.58 -10.24 23.62
CA GLY A 199 -0.57 -8.78 23.68
C GLY A 199 -1.75 -8.17 22.90
N VAL A 200 -2.26 -7.06 23.40
CA VAL A 200 -3.26 -6.21 22.73
C VAL A 200 -2.65 -4.85 22.42
N PHE A 201 -2.62 -4.46 21.16
CA PHE A 201 -2.15 -3.16 20.71
C PHE A 201 -3.28 -2.38 20.03
N ASN A 202 -3.58 -1.20 20.53
CA ASN A 202 -4.57 -0.30 19.94
C ASN A 202 -3.88 0.99 19.51
N MET A 203 -3.97 1.35 18.24
CA MET A 203 -3.40 2.58 17.71
C MET A 203 -4.49 3.47 17.12
N THR A 204 -4.68 4.64 17.73
CA THR A 204 -5.61 5.68 17.25
C THR A 204 -4.87 6.93 16.79
N GLY A 205 -3.57 7.03 17.04
CA GLY A 205 -2.70 8.11 16.56
C GLY A 205 -1.22 7.83 16.82
N GLY A 206 -0.39 8.87 16.75
CA GLY A 206 1.05 8.77 16.98
C GLY A 206 1.85 8.18 15.81
N LYS A 207 3.16 7.96 16.06
CA LYS A 207 4.12 7.44 15.08
C LYS A 207 4.94 6.28 15.65
N VAL A 208 5.10 5.22 14.87
CA VAL A 208 5.98 4.09 15.18
C VAL A 208 6.95 3.92 14.00
N VAL A 209 8.24 4.12 14.23
CA VAL A 209 9.23 4.26 13.16
C VAL A 209 10.41 3.33 13.37
N THR A 210 10.59 2.38 12.46
CA THR A 210 11.84 1.62 12.38
C THR A 210 12.77 2.25 11.35
N THR A 211 14.04 2.43 11.73
CA THR A 211 15.07 3.03 10.86
C THR A 211 16.05 2.02 10.31
N GLY A 212 15.96 0.74 10.70
CA GLY A 212 16.84 -0.33 10.22
C GLY A 212 16.25 -1.13 9.06
N SER A 213 17.11 -1.68 8.21
CA SER A 213 16.72 -2.53 7.07
C SER A 213 16.26 -3.93 7.47
N GLN A 214 16.52 -4.34 8.72
CA GLN A 214 16.07 -5.61 9.30
C GLN A 214 15.02 -5.37 10.41
N GLY A 215 14.60 -4.12 10.59
CA GLY A 215 13.67 -3.73 11.64
C GLY A 215 12.22 -3.82 11.22
N SER A 216 11.33 -3.64 12.20
CA SER A 216 9.90 -3.52 11.97
C SER A 216 9.30 -2.46 12.88
N ALA A 217 8.33 -1.67 12.37
CA ALA A 217 7.63 -0.72 13.24
C ALA A 217 6.69 -1.48 14.19
N LEU A 218 5.87 -2.37 13.66
CA LEU A 218 5.07 -3.29 14.45
C LEU A 218 5.36 -4.74 14.07
N GLN A 219 5.66 -5.56 15.08
CA GLN A 219 5.56 -7.01 15.03
C GLN A 219 4.41 -7.45 15.92
N ASN A 220 3.34 -7.95 15.30
CA ASN A 220 2.17 -8.46 15.99
C ASN A 220 2.18 -9.98 16.04
N TRP A 221 2.14 -10.52 17.26
CA TRP A 221 2.00 -11.93 17.61
C TRP A 221 0.70 -12.22 18.39
N GLY A 222 -0.05 -11.16 18.73
CA GLY A 222 -1.34 -11.23 19.41
C GLY A 222 -2.38 -10.42 18.64
N LYS A 223 -3.06 -9.49 19.31
CA LYS A 223 -4.13 -8.68 18.71
C LYS A 223 -3.69 -7.25 18.48
N ALA A 224 -3.83 -6.74 17.26
CA ALA A 224 -3.56 -5.35 16.92
C ALA A 224 -4.71 -4.71 16.16
N THR A 225 -5.15 -3.53 16.59
CA THR A 225 -6.09 -2.68 15.85
C THR A 225 -5.44 -1.33 15.56
N ILE A 226 -5.25 -1.01 14.28
CA ILE A 226 -4.68 0.25 13.81
C ILE A 226 -5.77 1.07 13.11
N SER A 227 -6.23 2.12 13.78
CA SER A 227 -7.31 3.02 13.34
C SER A 227 -6.88 4.48 13.18
N GLY A 228 -5.59 4.76 13.37
CA GLY A 228 -5.02 6.08 13.21
C GLY A 228 -3.49 6.06 13.30
N GLY A 229 -2.87 7.19 13.01
CA GLY A 229 -1.42 7.38 13.10
C GLY A 229 -0.62 6.70 11.98
N THR A 230 0.68 6.56 12.19
CA THR A 230 1.61 6.06 11.15
C THR A 230 2.58 5.00 11.67
N LEU A 231 2.58 3.84 11.02
CA LEU A 231 3.68 2.86 11.10
C LEU A 231 4.63 3.12 9.92
N SER A 232 5.95 3.18 10.13
CA SER A 232 6.89 3.48 9.03
C SER A 232 8.19 2.69 9.14
N ALA A 233 8.70 2.22 7.99
CA ALA A 233 9.96 1.52 7.87
C ALA A 233 10.95 2.26 6.94
N THR A 234 11.41 3.44 7.38
CA THR A 234 12.26 4.32 6.57
C THR A 234 13.63 3.73 6.23
N GLY A 235 14.07 2.71 6.98
CA GLY A 235 15.33 1.98 6.76
C GLY A 235 15.27 0.88 5.71
N GLY A 236 14.10 0.63 5.09
CA GLY A 236 13.88 -0.50 4.19
C GLY A 236 13.54 -1.83 4.90
N GLY A 237 13.19 -1.77 6.18
CA GLY A 237 12.59 -2.90 6.90
C GLY A 237 11.11 -3.08 6.54
N VAL A 238 10.35 -3.74 7.40
CA VAL A 238 8.91 -4.00 7.19
C VAL A 238 8.10 -3.13 8.14
N ALA A 239 7.16 -2.32 7.64
CA ALA A 239 6.38 -1.44 8.51
C ALA A 239 5.47 -2.26 9.45
N LEU A 240 4.83 -3.31 8.93
CA LEU A 240 3.90 -4.14 9.70
C LEU A 240 4.14 -5.63 9.43
N GLN A 241 4.47 -6.37 10.48
CA GLN A 241 4.51 -7.83 10.46
C GLN A 241 3.40 -8.39 11.33
N ALA A 242 2.58 -9.28 10.77
CA ALA A 242 1.65 -10.12 11.51
C ALA A 242 2.14 -11.57 11.45
N LEU A 243 2.55 -12.09 12.60
CA LEU A 243 3.27 -13.34 12.72
C LEU A 243 2.61 -14.24 13.77
N GLU A 244 2.78 -15.54 13.61
CA GLU A 244 2.38 -16.52 14.62
C GLU A 244 3.40 -17.66 14.66
N TRP A 245 3.73 -18.12 15.87
CA TRP A 245 4.63 -19.25 16.09
C TRP A 245 3.96 -20.41 16.83
N ASP A 246 2.78 -20.20 17.42
CA ASP A 246 1.99 -21.23 18.09
C ASP A 246 0.50 -20.85 18.05
N LYS A 247 -0.34 -21.79 17.60
CA LYS A 247 -1.80 -21.68 17.46
C LYS A 247 -2.55 -21.21 18.71
N LYS A 248 -1.92 -21.25 19.88
CA LYS A 248 -2.55 -20.79 21.14
C LYS A 248 -2.66 -19.27 21.24
N TYR A 249 -1.85 -18.51 20.48
CA TYR A 249 -1.77 -17.06 20.64
C TYR A 249 -2.66 -16.27 19.69
N GLN A 250 -3.02 -16.84 18.53
CA GLN A 250 -3.92 -16.25 17.51
C GLN A 250 -3.54 -14.82 17.15
N SER A 251 -2.77 -14.69 16.06
CA SER A 251 -2.36 -13.37 15.56
C SER A 251 -3.48 -12.76 14.73
N VAL A 252 -4.08 -11.68 15.24
CA VAL A 252 -5.19 -10.96 14.59
C VAL A 252 -4.79 -9.50 14.42
N THR A 253 -4.82 -9.01 13.19
CA THR A 253 -4.46 -7.61 12.87
C THR A 253 -5.54 -6.96 12.03
N GLU A 254 -6.04 -5.82 12.50
CA GLU A 254 -7.01 -5.00 11.75
C GLU A 254 -6.42 -3.63 11.42
N VAL A 255 -6.38 -3.28 10.14
CA VAL A 255 -6.07 -1.93 9.65
C VAL A 255 -7.37 -1.25 9.20
N LYS A 256 -7.65 -0.08 9.76
CA LYS A 256 -8.91 0.67 9.57
C LYS A 256 -8.64 2.05 8.97
N ALA A 257 -9.72 2.71 8.57
CA ALA A 257 -9.69 4.10 8.12
C ALA A 257 -8.98 5.00 9.13
N GLY A 258 -8.12 5.91 8.64
CA GLY A 258 -7.30 6.80 9.45
C GLY A 258 -5.85 6.31 9.66
N ALA A 259 -5.59 5.02 9.47
CA ALA A 259 -4.24 4.45 9.58
C ALA A 259 -3.40 4.66 8.31
N THR A 260 -2.10 4.90 8.50
CA THR A 260 -1.08 4.85 7.44
C THR A 260 -0.01 3.84 7.78
N VAL A 261 0.23 2.89 6.88
CA VAL A 261 1.36 1.95 6.90
C VAL A 261 2.32 2.36 5.80
N ASP A 262 3.40 3.03 6.17
CA ASP A 262 4.41 3.58 5.27
C ASP A 262 5.59 2.61 5.11
N GLY A 263 5.34 1.56 4.30
CA GLY A 263 6.27 0.48 4.02
C GLY A 263 5.56 -0.84 3.81
N ASP A 264 6.34 -1.91 3.64
CA ASP A 264 5.81 -3.23 3.34
C ASP A 264 5.06 -3.85 4.53
N VAL A 265 4.10 -4.72 4.17
CA VAL A 265 3.33 -5.58 5.08
C VAL A 265 3.69 -7.04 4.80
N LEU A 266 3.98 -7.79 5.86
CA LEU A 266 4.27 -9.21 5.79
C LEU A 266 3.40 -9.99 6.77
N VAL A 267 2.64 -10.95 6.27
CA VAL A 267 1.78 -11.83 7.06
C VAL A 267 2.23 -13.26 6.83
N ARG A 268 2.70 -13.96 7.86
CA ARG A 268 3.14 -15.36 7.74
C ARG A 268 3.40 -16.01 9.09
N GLN A 269 3.28 -17.33 9.13
CA GLN A 269 3.82 -18.14 10.22
C GLN A 269 5.33 -17.92 10.37
N ASP A 270 5.80 -18.13 11.59
CA ASP A 270 7.22 -18.26 11.87
C ASP A 270 7.79 -19.51 11.14
N PRO A 271 8.91 -19.40 10.40
CA PRO A 271 9.41 -20.48 9.55
C PRO A 271 9.90 -21.68 10.35
N ASP A 272 10.24 -21.47 11.63
CA ASP A 272 10.77 -22.52 12.50
C ASP A 272 9.65 -23.39 13.09
N TYR A 273 8.41 -22.88 13.15
CA TYR A 273 7.29 -23.56 13.82
C TYR A 273 6.18 -24.02 12.87
N ASN A 274 5.91 -23.30 11.77
CA ASN A 274 4.94 -23.66 10.73
C ASN A 274 3.56 -24.10 11.26
N THR A 275 2.98 -23.31 12.19
CA THR A 275 1.71 -23.61 12.87
C THR A 275 0.89 -22.34 13.09
N GLY A 276 -0.45 -22.47 13.16
CA GLY A 276 -1.37 -21.37 13.45
C GLY A 276 -2.08 -20.79 12.22
N GLU A 277 -3.05 -19.92 12.44
CA GLU A 277 -3.79 -19.17 11.42
C GLU A 277 -3.75 -17.69 11.79
N ILE A 278 -3.27 -16.86 10.86
CA ILE A 278 -3.05 -15.43 11.09
C ILE A 278 -4.11 -14.65 10.32
N GLU A 279 -4.98 -13.97 11.05
CA GLU A 279 -6.00 -13.11 10.47
C GLU A 279 -5.42 -11.70 10.27
N PHE A 280 -5.47 -11.22 9.02
CA PHE A 280 -5.08 -9.87 8.68
C PHE A 280 -6.14 -9.21 7.81
N THR A 281 -6.82 -8.20 8.35
CA THR A 281 -7.93 -7.54 7.66
C THR A 281 -7.64 -6.06 7.47
N VAL A 282 -7.84 -5.57 6.24
CA VAL A 282 -7.80 -4.15 5.90
C VAL A 282 -9.20 -3.71 5.49
N THR A 283 -9.85 -2.92 6.34
CA THR A 283 -11.18 -2.34 6.07
C THR A 283 -11.09 -0.89 5.60
N GLY A 284 -9.92 -0.26 5.76
CA GLY A 284 -9.65 1.11 5.37
C GLY A 284 -8.19 1.51 5.62
N GLY A 285 -7.87 2.78 5.39
CA GLY A 285 -6.51 3.31 5.58
C GLY A 285 -5.65 3.16 4.33
N THR A 286 -4.36 3.45 4.48
CA THR A 286 -3.40 3.48 3.37
C THR A 286 -2.17 2.63 3.68
N ILE A 287 -1.80 1.76 2.75
CA ILE A 287 -0.56 0.98 2.76
C ILE A 287 0.32 1.45 1.59
N ASN A 288 1.42 2.12 1.90
CA ASN A 288 2.41 2.60 0.93
C ASN A 288 3.53 1.57 0.71
N GLY A 289 3.16 0.33 0.40
CA GLY A 289 4.11 -0.77 0.26
C GLY A 289 3.44 -2.04 -0.26
N ASN A 290 4.23 -3.08 -0.39
CA ASN A 290 3.75 -4.40 -0.80
C ASN A 290 2.95 -5.05 0.33
N VAL A 291 1.98 -5.89 -0.03
CA VAL A 291 1.29 -6.78 0.91
C VAL A 291 1.61 -8.21 0.51
N THR A 292 2.30 -8.94 1.39
CA THR A 292 2.76 -10.30 1.13
C THR A 292 2.20 -11.29 2.15
N ALA A 293 1.51 -12.32 1.65
CA ALA A 293 0.95 -13.42 2.43
C ALA A 293 1.82 -14.69 2.30
N GLY A 294 2.26 -15.26 3.41
CA GLY A 294 2.97 -16.55 3.46
C GLY A 294 2.14 -17.64 4.15
N ALA A 295 2.79 -18.73 4.53
CA ALA A 295 2.14 -19.87 5.17
C ALA A 295 1.26 -19.45 6.35
N GLY A 296 0.05 -20.02 6.43
CA GLY A 296 -0.94 -19.76 7.49
C GLY A 296 -1.58 -18.36 7.49
N ALA A 297 -1.24 -17.50 6.53
CA ALA A 297 -1.83 -16.18 6.41
C ALA A 297 -3.22 -16.24 5.77
N GLU A 298 -4.18 -15.61 6.43
CA GLU A 298 -5.54 -15.32 5.94
C GLU A 298 -5.68 -13.80 5.80
N VAL A 299 -5.29 -13.28 4.62
CA VAL A 299 -5.29 -11.83 4.33
C VAL A 299 -6.58 -11.45 3.59
N ALA A 300 -7.37 -10.57 4.20
CA ALA A 300 -8.58 -9.99 3.63
C ALA A 300 -8.40 -8.48 3.40
N LEU A 301 -8.43 -8.05 2.15
CA LEU A 301 -8.39 -6.63 1.75
C LEU A 301 -9.79 -6.20 1.30
N GLU A 302 -10.52 -5.59 2.23
CA GLU A 302 -11.94 -5.23 2.10
C GLU A 302 -12.14 -3.73 1.84
N GLY A 303 -11.10 -2.92 2.01
CA GLY A 303 -11.12 -1.49 1.77
C GLY A 303 -9.75 -0.83 1.83
N GLY A 304 -9.73 0.51 1.78
CA GLY A 304 -8.50 1.29 1.83
C GLY A 304 -7.75 1.37 0.49
N SER A 305 -6.45 1.64 0.57
CA SER A 305 -5.58 1.78 -0.61
C SER A 305 -4.23 1.08 -0.43
N VAL A 306 -3.76 0.37 -1.45
CA VAL A 306 -2.42 -0.26 -1.49
C VAL A 306 -1.64 0.24 -2.71
N SER A 307 -0.44 0.81 -2.47
CA SER A 307 0.40 1.32 -3.56
C SER A 307 1.39 0.30 -4.12
N GLY A 308 1.74 -0.74 -3.35
CA GLY A 308 2.68 -1.77 -3.76
C GLY A 308 2.01 -2.97 -4.41
N ALA A 309 2.82 -4.00 -4.69
CA ALA A 309 2.35 -5.26 -5.24
C ALA A 309 1.66 -6.11 -4.16
N LEU A 310 0.70 -6.91 -4.62
CA LEU A 310 0.11 -7.99 -3.82
C LEU A 310 0.83 -9.29 -4.18
N GLY A 311 1.15 -10.11 -3.18
CA GLY A 311 1.97 -11.29 -3.37
C GLY A 311 1.72 -12.42 -2.39
N THR A 312 2.03 -13.63 -2.82
CA THR A 312 2.06 -14.85 -1.99
C THR A 312 3.47 -15.43 -1.98
N ILE A 313 3.93 -15.92 -0.83
CA ILE A 313 5.21 -16.64 -0.72
C ILE A 313 4.95 -18.09 -1.09
N ALA A 314 5.53 -18.54 -2.21
CA ALA A 314 5.40 -19.92 -2.70
C ALA A 314 3.95 -20.43 -2.75
N ASP A 315 2.99 -19.53 -3.02
CA ASP A 315 1.54 -19.80 -3.02
C ASP A 315 1.02 -20.51 -1.74
N SER A 316 1.66 -20.25 -0.59
CA SER A 316 1.36 -20.90 0.70
C SER A 316 0.39 -20.13 1.60
N GLY A 317 0.09 -18.87 1.27
CA GLY A 317 -0.84 -18.02 2.01
C GLY A 317 -2.09 -17.69 1.20
N LYS A 318 -3.16 -17.34 1.91
CA LYS A 318 -4.41 -16.86 1.31
C LYS A 318 -4.45 -15.33 1.32
N LEU A 319 -4.74 -14.75 0.16
CA LEU A 319 -4.93 -13.32 -0.04
C LEU A 319 -6.18 -13.13 -0.89
N VAL A 320 -7.15 -12.40 -0.34
CA VAL A 320 -8.44 -12.12 -0.99
C VAL A 320 -8.69 -10.62 -0.99
N VAL A 321 -9.12 -10.10 -2.15
CA VAL A 321 -9.42 -8.69 -2.39
C VAL A 321 -10.90 -8.55 -2.71
N SER A 322 -11.66 -7.95 -1.81
CA SER A 322 -13.09 -7.69 -1.97
C SER A 322 -13.43 -6.19 -2.03
N GLY A 323 -12.49 -5.31 -1.67
CA GLY A 323 -12.71 -3.88 -1.76
C GLY A 323 -11.44 -3.04 -1.65
N GLY A 324 -11.49 -1.79 -2.14
CA GLY A 324 -10.41 -0.82 -1.99
C GLY A 324 -9.86 -0.31 -3.31
N SER A 325 -8.66 0.27 -3.26
CA SER A 325 -7.96 0.83 -4.43
C SER A 325 -6.49 0.40 -4.49
N TYR A 326 -5.99 0.17 -5.69
CA TYR A 326 -4.70 -0.45 -5.92
C TYR A 326 -3.95 0.23 -7.05
N ALA A 327 -2.65 0.48 -6.87
CA ALA A 327 -1.79 1.02 -7.92
C ALA A 327 -1.33 -0.07 -8.92
N GLN A 328 -1.46 -1.34 -8.55
CA GLN A 328 -1.15 -2.50 -9.38
C GLN A 328 -2.40 -3.36 -9.53
N SER A 329 -2.53 -4.10 -10.63
CA SER A 329 -3.71 -4.92 -10.89
C SER A 329 -3.89 -6.00 -9.82
N PRO A 330 -5.06 -6.07 -9.13
CA PRO A 330 -5.34 -7.10 -8.14
C PRO A 330 -5.97 -8.36 -8.74
N ALA A 331 -6.03 -8.52 -10.07
CA ALA A 331 -6.81 -9.54 -10.76
C ALA A 331 -6.63 -10.98 -10.24
N LYS A 332 -5.40 -11.37 -9.84
CA LYS A 332 -5.10 -12.71 -9.29
C LYS A 332 -5.84 -12.99 -7.97
N TYR A 333 -6.19 -11.96 -7.22
CA TYR A 333 -6.62 -12.04 -5.82
C TYR A 333 -8.06 -11.62 -5.59
N LEU A 334 -8.83 -11.32 -6.65
CA LEU A 334 -10.20 -10.87 -6.51
C LEU A 334 -11.08 -11.94 -5.84
N ALA A 335 -11.91 -11.51 -4.89
CA ALA A 335 -12.99 -12.32 -4.36
C ALA A 335 -13.98 -12.66 -5.47
N ALA A 336 -14.59 -13.85 -5.44
CA ALA A 336 -15.44 -14.35 -6.53
C ALA A 336 -16.67 -13.47 -6.82
N ASP A 337 -17.17 -12.75 -5.82
CA ASP A 337 -18.34 -11.88 -5.88
C ASP A 337 -18.00 -10.39 -6.01
N ALA A 338 -16.71 -10.04 -6.12
CA ALA A 338 -16.29 -8.65 -6.32
C ALA A 338 -16.44 -8.19 -7.78
N ALA A 339 -16.65 -6.89 -7.97
CA ALA A 339 -16.42 -6.20 -9.22
C ALA A 339 -15.11 -5.40 -9.15
N ALA A 340 -14.41 -5.27 -10.27
CA ALA A 340 -13.15 -4.55 -10.33
C ALA A 340 -12.90 -3.87 -11.68
N ALA A 341 -12.41 -2.63 -11.64
CA ALA A 341 -12.00 -1.90 -12.84
C ALA A 341 -10.76 -1.04 -12.61
N GLY A 342 -9.83 -1.07 -13.57
CA GLY A 342 -8.73 -0.13 -13.72
C GLY A 342 -9.18 1.12 -14.46
N ILE A 343 -8.88 2.30 -13.92
CA ILE A 343 -9.21 3.59 -14.56
C ILE A 343 -7.92 4.41 -14.65
N GLY A 344 -7.58 4.88 -15.85
CA GLY A 344 -6.38 5.67 -16.10
C GLY A 344 -6.45 6.42 -17.42
N LYS A 345 -5.36 7.07 -17.82
CA LYS A 345 -5.24 7.66 -19.16
C LYS A 345 -4.95 6.56 -20.18
N GLN A 346 -5.43 6.73 -21.42
CA GLN A 346 -5.06 5.83 -22.52
C GLN A 346 -3.54 5.74 -22.66
N GLY A 347 -3.00 4.51 -22.61
CA GLY A 347 -1.56 4.25 -22.65
C GLY A 347 -0.77 4.65 -21.38
N GLY A 348 -1.45 5.05 -20.31
CA GLY A 348 -0.85 5.43 -19.03
C GLY A 348 -1.07 4.40 -17.92
N SER A 349 -0.66 4.75 -16.69
CA SER A 349 -0.94 3.96 -15.50
C SER A 349 -2.42 4.05 -15.09
N ALA A 350 -2.98 2.95 -14.64
CA ALA A 350 -4.33 2.90 -14.07
C ALA A 350 -4.28 2.85 -12.53
N THR A 351 -5.34 3.34 -11.89
CA THR A 351 -5.70 2.96 -10.52
C THR A 351 -6.82 1.93 -10.60
N TYR A 352 -6.65 0.81 -9.93
CA TYR A 352 -7.63 -0.26 -9.88
C TYR A 352 -8.54 -0.08 -8.67
N TYR A 353 -9.83 -0.22 -8.86
CA TYR A 353 -10.84 -0.16 -7.81
C TYR A 353 -11.52 -1.51 -7.70
N VAL A 354 -11.78 -1.96 -6.48
CA VAL A 354 -12.52 -3.19 -6.18
C VAL A 354 -13.66 -2.86 -5.22
N GLY A 355 -14.81 -3.51 -5.40
CA GLY A 355 -15.98 -3.34 -4.56
C GLY A 355 -17.20 -4.06 -5.14
N THR A 356 -18.40 -3.60 -4.80
CA THR A 356 -19.63 -4.09 -5.44
C THR A 356 -19.78 -3.53 -6.87
N PRO A 357 -20.57 -4.17 -7.76
CA PRO A 357 -20.86 -3.65 -9.09
C PRO A 357 -21.26 -2.16 -9.09
N ALA A 358 -22.24 -1.80 -8.26
CA ALA A 358 -22.71 -0.42 -8.13
C ALA A 358 -21.62 0.57 -7.68
N GLN A 359 -20.68 0.14 -6.82
CA GLN A 359 -19.55 0.99 -6.41
C GLN A 359 -18.57 1.21 -7.56
N ILE A 360 -18.34 0.18 -8.38
CA ILE A 360 -17.45 0.26 -9.54
C ILE A 360 -18.08 1.08 -10.67
N GLU A 361 -19.36 0.91 -10.96
CA GLU A 361 -20.10 1.73 -11.93
C GLU A 361 -19.96 3.23 -11.60
N GLN A 362 -20.21 3.63 -10.34
CA GLN A 362 -20.03 5.00 -9.88
C GLN A 362 -18.60 5.56 -10.04
N ARG A 363 -17.59 4.69 -10.07
CA ARG A 363 -16.20 5.09 -10.32
C ARG A 363 -15.93 5.22 -11.81
N VAL A 364 -16.38 4.24 -12.59
CA VAL A 364 -16.22 4.18 -14.05
C VAL A 364 -16.93 5.34 -14.73
N GLU A 365 -18.14 5.70 -14.30
CA GLU A 365 -18.92 6.83 -14.85
C GLU A 365 -18.25 8.21 -14.68
N LYS A 366 -17.17 8.30 -13.87
CA LYS A 366 -16.36 9.52 -13.75
C LYS A 366 -15.25 9.62 -14.80
N ALA A 367 -15.05 8.59 -15.62
CA ALA A 367 -14.08 8.61 -16.71
C ALA A 367 -14.46 9.69 -17.75
N ALA A 368 -13.46 10.39 -18.24
CA ALA A 368 -13.60 11.45 -19.23
C ALA A 368 -12.95 11.07 -20.56
N ALA A 369 -13.26 11.81 -21.63
CA ALA A 369 -12.64 11.64 -22.93
C ALA A 369 -11.10 11.56 -22.82
N GLY A 370 -10.49 10.55 -23.44
CA GLY A 370 -9.07 10.23 -23.35
C GLY A 370 -8.67 9.32 -22.18
N ASP A 371 -9.61 8.93 -21.32
CA ASP A 371 -9.40 7.89 -20.32
C ASP A 371 -9.56 6.48 -20.93
N ALA A 372 -9.00 5.51 -20.22
CA ALA A 372 -9.14 4.08 -20.45
C ALA A 372 -9.70 3.42 -19.19
N VAL A 373 -10.66 2.51 -19.39
CA VAL A 373 -11.28 1.67 -18.38
C VAL A 373 -11.02 0.21 -18.75
N GLU A 374 -10.38 -0.51 -17.85
CA GLU A 374 -10.18 -1.95 -17.95
C GLU A 374 -11.04 -2.64 -16.90
N VAL A 375 -12.10 -3.33 -17.31
CA VAL A 375 -12.93 -4.14 -16.40
C VAL A 375 -12.24 -5.49 -16.20
N LEU A 376 -11.91 -5.80 -14.95
CA LEU A 376 -11.19 -7.01 -14.55
C LEU A 376 -12.13 -8.13 -14.09
N GLN A 377 -13.30 -7.77 -13.54
CA GLN A 377 -14.30 -8.72 -13.05
C GLN A 377 -15.63 -8.01 -12.79
N GLY A 378 -16.75 -8.72 -12.97
CA GLY A 378 -18.08 -8.32 -12.54
C GLY A 378 -18.93 -7.79 -13.69
N ASP A 379 -20.25 -7.90 -13.52
CA ASP A 379 -21.22 -7.32 -14.43
C ASP A 379 -21.29 -5.81 -14.21
N LEU A 380 -21.20 -5.01 -15.27
CA LEU A 380 -21.29 -3.54 -15.22
C LEU A 380 -22.21 -3.02 -16.32
N ASN A 381 -23.08 -2.07 -15.96
CA ASN A 381 -23.87 -1.30 -16.92
C ASN A 381 -23.65 0.20 -16.70
N VAL A 382 -22.91 0.84 -17.61
CA VAL A 382 -22.45 2.22 -17.44
C VAL A 382 -22.78 3.10 -18.63
N THR A 383 -23.04 4.38 -18.34
CA THR A 383 -23.12 5.43 -19.37
C THR A 383 -21.85 6.27 -19.34
N LEU A 384 -21.14 6.35 -20.46
CA LEU A 384 -19.84 7.00 -20.57
C LEU A 384 -19.82 8.06 -21.69
N PRO A 385 -19.10 9.19 -21.49
CA PRO A 385 -18.94 10.18 -22.54
C PRO A 385 -18.10 9.64 -23.70
N ASP A 386 -18.17 10.30 -24.84
CA ASP A 386 -17.37 9.98 -26.03
C ASP A 386 -15.87 10.04 -25.76
N GLY A 387 -15.12 9.15 -26.40
CA GLY A 387 -13.66 9.11 -26.35
C GLY A 387 -13.09 8.38 -25.13
N VAL A 388 -13.90 7.64 -24.37
CA VAL A 388 -13.41 6.72 -23.33
C VAL A 388 -13.14 5.36 -23.97
N ALA A 389 -11.93 4.83 -23.79
CA ALA A 389 -11.62 3.47 -24.20
C ALA A 389 -12.05 2.50 -23.10
N VAL A 390 -12.80 1.46 -23.44
CA VAL A 390 -13.27 0.45 -22.49
C VAL A 390 -12.88 -0.94 -22.98
N ILE A 391 -12.23 -1.72 -22.13
CA ILE A 391 -11.86 -3.11 -22.39
C ILE A 391 -12.47 -3.97 -21.29
N ASN A 392 -13.10 -5.08 -21.68
CA ASN A 392 -13.51 -6.14 -20.77
C ASN A 392 -12.46 -7.26 -20.82
N SER A 393 -11.52 -7.25 -19.86
CA SER A 393 -10.46 -8.27 -19.73
C SER A 393 -10.88 -9.44 -18.84
N GLY A 394 -12.03 -9.31 -18.18
CA GLY A 394 -12.48 -10.17 -17.09
C GLY A 394 -13.66 -11.07 -17.42
N SER A 395 -14.20 -11.69 -16.38
CA SER A 395 -15.50 -12.35 -16.42
C SER A 395 -16.61 -11.38 -16.05
N GLY A 396 -17.75 -11.47 -16.74
CA GLY A 396 -18.93 -10.63 -16.48
C GLY A 396 -19.39 -9.92 -17.75
N GLU A 397 -20.65 -9.53 -17.76
CA GLU A 397 -21.25 -8.75 -18.83
C GLU A 397 -20.95 -7.26 -18.62
N VAL A 398 -20.33 -6.62 -19.61
CA VAL A 398 -20.04 -5.18 -19.58
C VAL A 398 -20.85 -4.50 -20.68
N ILE A 399 -21.77 -3.64 -20.28
CA ILE A 399 -22.61 -2.83 -21.16
C ILE A 399 -22.18 -1.38 -21.02
N VAL A 400 -21.84 -0.76 -22.14
CA VAL A 400 -21.48 0.66 -22.21
C VAL A 400 -22.39 1.33 -23.22
N ASN A 401 -23.16 2.34 -22.79
CA ASN A 401 -24.10 3.07 -23.64
C ASN A 401 -25.04 2.11 -24.41
N ASP A 402 -25.65 1.15 -23.71
CA ASP A 402 -26.53 0.10 -24.23
C ASP A 402 -25.88 -0.88 -25.23
N GLN A 403 -24.55 -0.88 -25.36
CA GLN A 403 -23.81 -1.79 -26.23
C GLN A 403 -22.90 -2.72 -25.43
N PRO A 404 -22.92 -4.04 -25.71
CA PRO A 404 -22.02 -4.98 -25.05
C PRO A 404 -20.56 -4.78 -25.48
N VAL A 405 -19.63 -4.90 -24.54
CA VAL A 405 -18.18 -4.84 -24.80
C VAL A 405 -17.63 -6.24 -24.96
N THR A 406 -17.35 -6.65 -26.20
CA THR A 406 -16.92 -8.01 -26.55
C THR A 406 -15.39 -8.11 -26.71
N GLY A 407 -14.62 -8.12 -25.61
CA GLY A 407 -13.20 -8.52 -25.53
C GLY A 407 -12.14 -7.75 -26.34
N GLU A 408 -12.46 -7.17 -27.49
CA GLU A 408 -11.55 -6.46 -28.41
C GLU A 408 -11.39 -4.97 -28.05
N GLY A 409 -12.02 -4.51 -26.97
CA GLY A 409 -12.03 -3.11 -26.58
C GLY A 409 -12.93 -2.25 -27.47
N VAL A 410 -13.68 -1.34 -26.86
CA VAL A 410 -14.49 -0.35 -27.57
C VAL A 410 -14.02 1.05 -27.22
N VAL A 411 -14.11 1.98 -28.16
CA VAL A 411 -14.00 3.42 -27.86
C VAL A 411 -15.39 3.98 -27.94
N THR A 412 -15.87 4.61 -26.88
CA THR A 412 -17.21 5.19 -26.83
C THR A 412 -17.33 6.34 -27.82
N HIS A 413 -18.43 6.39 -28.57
CA HIS A 413 -18.80 7.56 -29.37
C HIS A 413 -20.32 7.67 -29.47
N THR A 414 -20.82 8.90 -29.46
CA THR A 414 -22.22 9.21 -29.65
C THR A 414 -22.43 9.42 -31.12
N HIS A 415 -23.37 8.67 -31.70
CA HIS A 415 -23.69 8.86 -33.10
C HIS A 415 -24.46 10.17 -33.32
N LYS A 416 -23.81 11.14 -33.96
CA LYS A 416 -24.47 12.32 -34.57
C LYS A 416 -24.60 12.10 -36.07
N ALA A 417 -25.37 11.08 -36.45
CA ALA A 417 -25.48 10.71 -37.85
C ALA A 417 -26.32 11.73 -38.63
N VAL A 418 -25.81 12.19 -39.77
CA VAL A 418 -26.51 13.10 -40.68
C VAL A 418 -27.24 12.26 -41.72
N LYS A 419 -28.54 12.53 -41.91
CA LYS A 419 -29.33 11.91 -42.98
C LYS A 419 -28.89 12.44 -44.34
N VAL A 420 -28.64 11.52 -45.27
CA VAL A 420 -28.44 11.79 -46.69
C VAL A 420 -29.65 11.25 -47.44
N GLU A 421 -30.33 12.13 -48.17
CA GLU A 421 -31.50 11.76 -48.96
C GLU A 421 -31.11 10.90 -50.17
N ALA A 422 -32.03 10.06 -50.62
CA ALA A 422 -31.83 9.24 -51.82
C ALA A 422 -31.64 10.14 -53.06
N LYS A 423 -30.73 9.73 -53.95
CA LYS A 423 -30.51 10.35 -55.26
C LYS A 423 -30.70 9.30 -56.34
N ASP A 424 -31.56 9.57 -57.31
CA ASP A 424 -31.77 8.64 -58.42
C ASP A 424 -30.52 8.51 -59.28
N ALA A 425 -30.23 7.27 -59.70
CA ALA A 425 -29.20 7.00 -60.69
C ALA A 425 -29.63 7.49 -62.08
N THR A 426 -28.70 8.11 -62.80
CA THR A 426 -28.89 8.56 -64.18
C THR A 426 -28.31 7.55 -65.17
N GLU A 427 -28.38 7.85 -66.46
CA GLU A 427 -27.78 6.98 -67.49
C GLU A 427 -26.26 6.87 -67.36
N THR A 428 -25.61 7.90 -66.80
CA THR A 428 -24.14 8.02 -66.73
C THR A 428 -23.59 8.17 -65.31
N GLU A 429 -24.41 8.52 -64.32
CA GLU A 429 -23.99 8.69 -62.92
C GLU A 429 -24.72 7.72 -61.99
N ALA A 430 -24.00 7.14 -61.04
CA ALA A 430 -24.60 6.38 -59.96
C ALA A 430 -25.40 7.30 -59.02
N GLY A 431 -26.51 6.76 -58.51
CA GLY A 431 -27.31 7.36 -57.45
C GLY A 431 -26.95 6.77 -56.08
N ASN A 432 -27.78 7.05 -55.09
CA ASN A 432 -27.67 6.45 -53.76
C ASN A 432 -29.05 6.23 -53.12
N ILE A 433 -29.14 5.24 -52.23
CA ILE A 433 -30.30 5.10 -51.34
C ILE A 433 -30.29 6.20 -50.27
N ALA A 434 -31.39 6.38 -49.54
CA ALA A 434 -31.34 7.20 -48.33
C ALA A 434 -30.54 6.46 -47.24
N TYR A 435 -29.63 7.16 -46.56
CA TYR A 435 -28.80 6.59 -45.50
C TYR A 435 -28.46 7.64 -44.43
N TRP A 436 -27.96 7.20 -43.28
CA TRP A 436 -27.45 8.05 -42.21
C TRP A 436 -25.94 7.83 -42.08
N TYR A 437 -25.16 8.91 -42.06
CA TYR A 437 -23.70 8.83 -41.94
C TYR A 437 -23.22 9.51 -40.66
N CYS A 438 -22.45 8.79 -39.85
CA CYS A 438 -21.81 9.34 -38.66
C CYS A 438 -20.36 9.70 -38.97
N GLU A 439 -20.05 11.00 -39.03
CA GLU A 439 -18.67 11.47 -39.24
C GLU A 439 -17.73 11.02 -38.11
N GLY A 440 -18.22 10.94 -36.87
CA GLY A 440 -17.43 10.58 -35.70
C GLY A 440 -16.84 9.17 -35.73
N CYS A 441 -17.50 8.21 -36.39
CA CYS A 441 -17.01 6.83 -36.51
C CYS A 441 -16.86 6.34 -37.95
N GLY A 442 -17.20 7.16 -38.94
CA GLY A 442 -17.09 6.82 -40.36
C GLY A 442 -18.08 5.75 -40.86
N LYS A 443 -19.07 5.37 -40.03
CA LYS A 443 -20.05 4.32 -40.35
C LYS A 443 -21.30 4.86 -41.04
N TYR A 444 -21.94 4.00 -41.83
CA TYR A 444 -23.17 4.26 -42.57
C TYR A 444 -24.31 3.38 -42.02
N PHE A 445 -25.53 3.89 -42.00
CA PHE A 445 -26.70 3.21 -41.45
C PHE A 445 -27.90 3.32 -42.40
N ALA A 446 -28.69 2.26 -42.48
CA ALA A 446 -29.90 2.21 -43.32
C ALA A 446 -31.16 2.79 -42.64
N ASP A 447 -31.10 3.08 -41.34
CA ASP A 447 -32.23 3.53 -40.53
C ASP A 447 -31.86 4.67 -39.57
N GLU A 448 -32.85 5.49 -39.21
CA GLU A 448 -32.68 6.64 -38.30
C GLU A 448 -32.31 6.23 -36.88
N ALA A 449 -32.71 5.03 -36.45
CA ALA A 449 -32.35 4.49 -35.13
C ALA A 449 -30.90 3.97 -35.08
N LEU A 450 -30.18 3.99 -36.22
CA LEU A 450 -28.77 3.59 -36.34
C LEU A 450 -28.51 2.14 -35.92
N THR A 451 -29.50 1.27 -36.13
CA THR A 451 -29.43 -0.15 -35.74
C THR A 451 -28.97 -1.07 -36.86
N LYS A 452 -29.02 -0.62 -38.12
CA LYS A 452 -28.63 -1.38 -39.31
C LYS A 452 -27.42 -0.73 -39.97
N GLU A 453 -26.23 -1.12 -39.52
CA GLU A 453 -24.97 -0.73 -40.16
C GLU A 453 -24.89 -1.29 -41.60
N ILE A 454 -24.48 -0.45 -42.53
CA ILE A 454 -24.24 -0.77 -43.94
C ILE A 454 -22.86 -0.26 -44.36
N THR A 455 -22.31 -0.78 -45.45
CA THR A 455 -21.07 -0.23 -46.02
C THR A 455 -21.37 0.97 -46.90
N LYS A 456 -20.34 1.77 -47.21
CA LYS A 456 -20.46 2.85 -48.19
C LYS A 456 -20.94 2.33 -49.55
N ASP A 457 -20.48 1.15 -49.96
CA ASP A 457 -20.82 0.59 -51.27
C ASP A 457 -22.29 0.16 -51.33
N ASP A 458 -22.86 -0.30 -50.22
CA ASP A 458 -24.31 -0.60 -50.11
C ASP A 458 -25.18 0.64 -50.30
N THR A 459 -24.61 1.85 -50.12
CA THR A 459 -25.35 3.09 -50.37
C THR A 459 -25.54 3.37 -51.86
N VAL A 460 -24.73 2.77 -52.73
CA VAL A 460 -24.63 3.15 -54.15
C VAL A 460 -25.68 2.44 -54.99
N VAL A 461 -26.43 3.21 -55.79
CA VAL A 461 -27.32 2.70 -56.84
C VAL A 461 -26.60 2.84 -58.19
N PRO A 462 -26.23 1.75 -58.88
CA PRO A 462 -25.49 1.83 -60.14
C PRO A 462 -26.23 2.63 -61.22
N ALA A 463 -25.47 3.27 -62.13
CA ALA A 463 -26.02 3.92 -63.31
C ALA A 463 -26.82 2.92 -64.16
N LYS A 464 -27.91 3.38 -64.78
CA LYS A 464 -28.88 2.50 -65.48
C LYS A 464 -28.30 1.77 -66.69
N GLY A 465 -27.13 2.21 -67.19
CA GLY A 465 -26.44 1.65 -68.34
C GLY A 465 -27.15 1.98 -69.65
N GLN A 466 -26.38 2.23 -70.71
CA GLN A 466 -26.93 2.31 -72.06
C GLN A 466 -27.34 0.92 -72.52
N ALA A 467 -28.58 0.77 -72.97
CA ALA A 467 -29.06 -0.44 -73.63
C ALA A 467 -28.20 -0.74 -74.87
N ALA A 468 -27.31 -1.73 -74.78
CA ALA A 468 -26.55 -2.19 -75.93
C ALA A 468 -27.50 -2.92 -76.89
N GLN A 469 -27.77 -2.26 -78.02
CA GLN A 469 -28.53 -2.78 -79.15
C GLN A 469 -27.82 -4.02 -79.75
N GLN A 470 -28.63 -5.03 -80.03
CA GLN A 470 -28.29 -6.24 -80.77
C GLN A 470 -28.03 -5.94 -82.26
N PRO A 471 -26.99 -6.52 -82.88
CA PRO A 471 -27.01 -6.75 -84.33
C PRO A 471 -26.95 -8.23 -84.73
N THR A 472 -27.55 -8.45 -85.89
CA THR A 472 -27.95 -9.67 -86.60
C THR A 472 -26.81 -10.50 -87.22
N ALA A 473 -27.17 -11.71 -87.66
CA ALA A 473 -26.31 -12.86 -87.96
C ALA A 473 -25.78 -12.99 -89.42
N THR A 474 -24.48 -13.33 -89.53
CA THR A 474 -23.73 -14.30 -90.43
C THR A 474 -23.78 -14.21 -91.98
N PRO A 475 -22.85 -14.86 -92.79
CA PRO A 475 -21.79 -15.86 -92.45
C PRO A 475 -20.41 -15.84 -93.19
N GLY A 476 -19.41 -16.50 -92.56
CA GLY A 476 -18.21 -17.19 -93.15
C GLY A 476 -17.03 -16.29 -93.56
N VAL A 477 -15.76 -16.48 -93.17
CA VAL A 477 -14.89 -17.67 -92.98
C VAL A 477 -13.78 -17.31 -91.95
N ASN A 478 -13.26 -18.27 -91.18
CA ASN A 478 -12.23 -18.11 -90.13
C ASN A 478 -11.00 -19.00 -90.41
N PRO A 479 -9.83 -18.87 -89.76
CA PRO A 479 -9.10 -17.70 -89.24
C PRO A 479 -7.70 -17.53 -89.87
N GLN A 480 -7.11 -16.33 -89.77
CA GLN A 480 -5.65 -16.18 -89.76
C GLN A 480 -5.27 -15.32 -88.55
N THR A 481 -4.66 -15.96 -87.55
CA THR A 481 -4.15 -15.34 -86.32
C THR A 481 -2.76 -14.78 -86.58
N GLY A 482 -2.58 -13.48 -86.39
CA GLY A 482 -1.27 -12.85 -86.58
C GLY A 482 -1.33 -11.33 -86.55
N ASP A 483 -1.35 -10.82 -85.32
CA ASP A 483 -0.56 -9.67 -84.87
C ASP A 483 -1.24 -8.30 -84.60
N ASN A 484 -0.92 -7.84 -83.38
CA ASN A 484 -0.64 -6.48 -82.88
C ASN A 484 -1.52 -5.26 -83.20
N SER A 485 -2.51 -5.00 -82.33
CA SER A 485 -2.63 -3.71 -81.63
C SER A 485 -3.68 -3.74 -80.50
N ASN A 486 -3.25 -3.33 -79.30
CA ASN A 486 -4.05 -3.04 -78.09
C ASN A 486 -4.84 -4.17 -77.43
N ALA A 487 -4.23 -4.78 -76.40
CA ALA A 487 -4.93 -5.49 -75.33
C ALA A 487 -4.44 -4.98 -73.96
N SER A 488 -4.76 -3.72 -73.64
CA SER A 488 -5.08 -3.37 -72.26
C SER A 488 -6.49 -3.89 -72.01
N VAL A 489 -6.67 -4.64 -70.92
CA VAL A 489 -7.89 -5.29 -70.40
C VAL A 489 -7.80 -6.82 -70.51
N TRP A 490 -7.85 -7.45 -69.33
CA TRP A 490 -7.86 -8.89 -69.00
C TRP A 490 -6.52 -9.56 -68.66
N ALA A 491 -5.99 -9.25 -67.47
CA ALA A 491 -5.52 -10.25 -66.49
C ALA A 491 -5.12 -9.56 -65.17
N ALA A 492 -5.84 -9.83 -64.08
CA ALA A 492 -5.28 -9.97 -62.73
C ALA A 492 -6.37 -10.36 -61.71
N MET A 493 -6.87 -11.60 -61.81
CA MET A 493 -7.31 -12.34 -60.62
C MET A 493 -6.22 -13.38 -60.29
N LEU A 494 -5.95 -13.52 -59.00
CA LEU A 494 -5.03 -14.45 -58.33
C LEU A 494 -3.52 -14.24 -58.57
N SER A 495 -2.78 -13.80 -57.55
CA SER A 495 -2.22 -14.70 -56.53
C SER A 495 -1.16 -14.01 -55.65
N LEU A 496 -1.03 -14.62 -54.47
CA LEU A 496 -0.11 -14.42 -53.36
C LEU A 496 1.37 -14.12 -53.68
N ALA A 497 1.92 -13.34 -52.75
CA ALA A 497 3.21 -13.50 -52.06
C ALA A 497 4.54 -13.03 -52.69
N ALA A 498 5.23 -12.27 -51.82
CA ALA A 498 6.68 -12.17 -51.59
C ALA A 498 7.47 -11.17 -52.47
N ILE A 499 8.06 -10.14 -51.85
CA ILE A 499 9.41 -10.13 -51.25
C ILE A 499 9.74 -8.68 -50.84
N GLY A 500 10.06 -8.46 -49.57
CA GLY A 500 10.76 -7.28 -49.07
C GLY A 500 12.03 -7.71 -48.36
N ALA A 501 13.18 -7.43 -48.99
CA ALA A 501 14.54 -7.74 -48.58
C ALA A 501 14.89 -7.18 -47.17
N ALA A 502 15.47 -7.98 -46.29
CA ALA A 502 16.91 -8.14 -46.03
C ALA A 502 17.56 -7.01 -45.20
N GLY A 503 18.13 -7.40 -44.05
CA GLY A 503 19.39 -6.84 -43.56
C GLY A 503 19.37 -6.17 -42.19
N THR A 504 19.50 -6.95 -41.11
CA THR A 504 20.66 -6.85 -40.21
C THR A 504 20.71 -8.03 -39.24
N ALA A 505 21.70 -8.89 -39.49
CA ALA A 505 22.16 -9.91 -38.57
C ALA A 505 23.17 -9.30 -37.60
N CYS A 506 23.06 -9.62 -36.31
CA CYS A 506 24.17 -9.91 -35.41
C CYS A 506 23.64 -10.18 -33.99
N ALA A 507 23.56 -11.44 -33.59
CA ALA A 507 24.11 -11.96 -32.32
C ALA A 507 23.53 -13.34 -31.96
N ALA A 508 24.26 -14.36 -32.37
CA ALA A 508 24.65 -15.49 -31.53
C ALA A 508 23.54 -16.30 -30.83
N TYR A 509 22.95 -17.20 -31.62
CA TYR A 509 22.53 -18.51 -31.13
C TYR A 509 23.78 -19.31 -30.70
N ARG A 510 24.01 -19.47 -29.40
CA ARG A 510 24.77 -20.60 -28.84
C ARG A 510 23.81 -21.45 -28.01
N LYS A 511 23.08 -22.35 -28.68
CA LYS A 511 22.67 -23.64 -28.08
C LYS A 511 23.52 -24.73 -28.72
N ARG A 512 24.55 -25.17 -28.01
CA ARG A 512 25.06 -26.54 -28.11
C ARG A 512 24.59 -27.28 -26.87
N LYS A 513 23.66 -28.21 -27.07
CA LYS A 513 23.56 -29.42 -26.24
C LYS A 513 24.85 -30.22 -26.47
N ALA A 514 25.61 -30.47 -25.42
CA ALA A 514 26.21 -31.78 -25.13
C ALA A 514 25.30 -32.39 -24.06
N GLN A 515 24.90 -33.67 -24.14
CA GLN A 515 25.69 -34.81 -23.64
C GLN A 515 26.37 -34.51 -22.31
#